data_AF-A0A7V7KBU6-F1
#
_entry.id   AF-A0A7V7KBU6-F1
#
_cell.length_a   1.000
_cell.length_b   1.000
_cell.length_c   1.000
_cell.angle_alpha   90.00
_cell.angle_beta   90.00
_cell.angle_gamma   90.00
#
_symmetry.space_group_name_H-M   'P 1'
#
loop_
_entity.id
_entity.type
_entity.pdbx_description
1 polymer ?
#
loop_
_entity_poly.entity_id
_entity_poly.type
_entity_poly.pdbx_seq_one_letter_code
_entity_poly.pdbx_strand_id
1 'polypeptide(L)'
;MRTDSGKEKSVNAGWFAMNRFKIIKGEEQAFEDRWARRDSNLRGVPGFVEFHLLRGPEFDDHTLYVVHMVWASEKSMEDWVQSEAFRKAPAHAGKGRNVYLGPPNLEGFNVVQTVKGRE
;
A
#
# COMPACT_ATOMS: atom_id res chain seq x y z
N MET A 1 37.29 30.02 -7.68
CA MET A 1 36.70 28.91 -8.43
C MET A 1 36.23 27.88 -7.39
N ARG A 2 34.96 27.94 -6.97
CA ARG A 2 34.42 27.03 -5.94
C ARG A 2 33.84 25.82 -6.66
N THR A 3 34.35 24.65 -6.31
CA THR A 3 33.97 23.34 -6.85
C THR A 3 32.53 23.03 -6.49
N ASP A 4 31.74 22.77 -7.51
CA ASP A 4 30.35 22.34 -7.43
C ASP A 4 30.30 20.96 -6.76
N SER A 5 29.89 20.90 -5.50
CA SER A 5 29.67 19.66 -4.78
C SER A 5 28.38 19.03 -5.29
N GLY A 6 28.47 18.32 -6.41
CA GLY A 6 27.40 17.51 -6.95
C GLY A 6 26.88 16.56 -5.87
N LYS A 7 25.71 16.86 -5.31
CA LYS A 7 24.96 15.89 -4.51
C LYS A 7 24.60 14.74 -5.45
N GLU A 8 25.32 13.64 -5.31
CA GLU A 8 24.98 12.37 -5.93
C GLU A 8 23.56 12.00 -5.48
N LYS A 9 22.58 12.23 -6.35
CA LYS A 9 21.21 11.77 -6.12
C LYS A 9 21.25 10.26 -6.27
N SER A 10 21.34 9.54 -5.15
CA SER A 10 21.05 8.11 -5.16
C SER A 10 19.59 7.93 -5.59
N VAL A 11 19.37 7.56 -6.85
CA VAL A 11 18.06 7.12 -7.31
C VAL A 11 17.82 5.77 -6.65
N ASN A 12 17.06 5.77 -5.55
CA ASN A 12 16.67 4.53 -4.91
C ASN A 12 15.56 3.91 -5.76
N ALA A 13 15.86 2.80 -6.42
CA ALA A 13 14.84 1.96 -7.02
C ALA A 13 13.84 1.53 -5.94
N GLY A 14 12.62 2.01 -6.05
CA GLY A 14 11.53 1.70 -5.14
C GLY A 14 10.22 2.24 -5.71
N TRP A 15 9.18 1.42 -5.67
CA TRP A 15 7.84 1.79 -6.08
C TRP A 15 6.87 1.55 -4.94
N PHE A 16 5.93 2.48 -4.76
CA PHE A 16 4.95 2.43 -3.70
C PHE A 16 3.56 2.35 -4.28
N ALA A 17 2.79 1.38 -3.80
CA ALA A 17 1.34 1.34 -4.02
C ALA A 17 0.65 1.69 -2.71
N MET A 18 -0.18 2.74 -2.72
CA MET A 18 -0.97 3.16 -1.58
C MET A 18 -2.45 3.06 -1.93
N ASN A 19 -3.20 2.22 -1.23
CA ASN A 19 -4.63 2.08 -1.43
C ASN A 19 -5.39 2.68 -0.25
N ARG A 20 -6.13 3.76 -0.49
CA ARG A 20 -6.89 4.48 0.54
C ARG A 20 -8.31 3.93 0.64
N PHE A 21 -8.73 3.66 1.86
CA PHE A 21 -10.08 3.23 2.19
C PHE A 21 -10.73 4.24 3.12
N LYS A 22 -11.96 4.62 2.82
CA LYS A 22 -12.81 5.35 3.75
C LYS A 22 -13.68 4.34 4.48
N ILE A 23 -13.47 4.14 5.77
CA ILE A 23 -14.20 3.15 6.57
C ILE A 23 -15.29 3.87 7.35
N ILE A 24 -16.51 3.33 7.28
CA ILE A 24 -17.67 3.86 8.01
C ILE A 24 -17.35 3.88 9.51
N LYS A 25 -17.76 4.93 10.22
CA LYS A 25 -17.54 5.04 11.68
C LYS A 25 -18.16 3.85 12.42
N GLY A 26 -17.39 3.24 13.32
CA GLY A 26 -17.79 2.04 14.08
C GLY A 26 -17.53 0.71 13.34
N GLU A 27 -17.08 0.76 12.09
CA GLU A 27 -16.75 -0.43 11.29
C GLU A 27 -15.25 -0.77 11.29
N GLU A 28 -14.43 0.02 11.99
CA GLU A 28 -12.96 -0.09 12.00
C GLU A 28 -12.48 -1.48 12.39
N GLN A 29 -12.99 -2.04 13.49
CA GLN A 29 -12.59 -3.37 13.95
C GLN A 29 -12.99 -4.45 12.95
N ALA A 30 -14.19 -4.33 12.36
CA ALA A 30 -14.64 -5.29 11.36
C ALA A 30 -13.79 -5.24 10.08
N PHE A 31 -13.28 -4.06 9.72
CA PHE A 31 -12.32 -3.89 8.65
C PHE A 31 -10.96 -4.52 9.00
N GLU A 32 -10.40 -4.20 10.16
CA GLU A 32 -9.10 -4.74 10.63
C GLU A 32 -9.12 -6.27 10.72
N ASP A 33 -10.20 -6.86 11.25
CA ASP A 33 -10.38 -8.31 11.34
C ASP A 33 -10.36 -8.99 9.96
N ARG A 34 -10.94 -8.34 8.93
CA ARG A 34 -10.89 -8.87 7.54
C ARG A 34 -9.47 -8.89 7.02
N TRP A 35 -8.68 -7.86 7.31
CA TRP A 35 -7.29 -7.78 6.90
C TRP A 35 -6.39 -8.75 7.66
N ALA A 36 -6.61 -8.93 8.97
CA ALA A 36 -5.84 -9.87 9.78
C ALA A 36 -6.02 -11.33 9.33
N ARG A 37 -7.21 -11.67 8.82
CA ARG A 37 -7.52 -13.03 8.32
C ARG A 37 -7.12 -13.25 6.86
N ARG A 38 -6.58 -12.23 6.18
CA ARG A 38 -6.18 -12.33 4.78
C ARG A 38 -4.97 -13.27 4.65
N ASP A 39 -5.14 -14.35 3.90
CA ASP A 39 -3.98 -15.02 3.31
C ASP A 39 -3.48 -14.18 2.14
N SER A 40 -2.35 -13.51 2.33
CA SER A 40 -1.82 -12.56 1.35
C SER A 40 -0.91 -13.21 0.32
N ASN A 41 -0.28 -14.35 0.65
CA ASN A 41 0.80 -14.98 -0.12
C ASN A 41 1.89 -14.02 -0.67
N LEU A 42 1.99 -12.79 -0.14
CA LEU A 42 2.84 -11.73 -0.68
C LEU A 42 4.33 -12.01 -0.50
N ARG A 43 4.69 -12.76 0.54
CA ARG A 43 6.09 -13.11 0.86
C ARG A 43 6.79 -13.86 -0.28
N GLY A 44 6.05 -14.58 -1.11
CA GLY A 44 6.60 -15.32 -2.25
C GLY A 44 6.57 -14.56 -3.57
N VAL A 45 6.03 -13.33 -3.60
CA VAL A 45 5.87 -12.57 -4.83
C VAL A 45 7.20 -11.90 -5.20
N PRO A 46 7.76 -12.15 -6.40
CA PRO A 46 8.98 -11.49 -6.84
C PRO A 46 8.86 -9.96 -6.80
N GLY A 47 9.87 -9.31 -6.21
CA GLY A 47 9.92 -7.86 -6.11
C GLY A 47 9.01 -7.23 -5.05
N PHE A 48 8.23 -8.02 -4.29
CA PHE A 48 7.54 -7.53 -3.10
C PHE A 48 8.58 -7.28 -1.98
N VAL A 49 8.49 -6.11 -1.35
CA VAL A 49 9.41 -5.71 -0.28
C VAL A 49 8.69 -5.70 1.06
N GLU A 50 7.58 -4.95 1.16
CA GLU A 50 6.90 -4.77 2.44
C GLU A 50 5.41 -4.44 2.25
N PHE A 51 4.60 -4.77 3.26
CA PHE A 51 3.18 -4.44 3.35
C PHE A 51 2.89 -3.86 4.72
N HIS A 52 2.13 -2.77 4.74
CA HIS A 52 1.57 -2.19 5.96
C HIS A 52 0.08 -1.95 5.77
N LEU A 53 -0.69 -2.22 6.83
CA LEU A 53 -2.03 -1.66 6.99
C LEU A 53 -1.93 -0.53 8.00
N LEU A 54 -2.33 0.67 7.59
CA LEU A 54 -2.20 1.89 8.37
C LEU A 54 -3.59 2.43 8.68
N ARG A 55 -3.86 2.73 9.96
CA ARG A 55 -5.00 3.56 10.37
C ARG A 55 -4.55 5.02 10.35
N GLY A 56 -5.28 5.85 9.62
CA GLY A 56 -5.05 7.29 9.50
C GLY A 56 -5.96 8.10 10.44
N PRO A 57 -6.08 9.41 10.20
CA PRO A 57 -6.99 10.28 10.94
C PRO A 57 -8.47 9.88 10.74
N GLU A 58 -9.27 10.27 11.71
CA GLU A 58 -10.73 10.21 11.65
C GLU A 58 -11.30 11.54 11.13
N PHE A 59 -12.34 11.45 10.31
CA PHE A 59 -13.13 12.56 9.77
C PHE A 59 -14.60 12.38 10.18
N ASP A 60 -15.42 13.39 9.93
CA ASP A 60 -16.84 13.40 10.33
C ASP A 60 -17.63 12.21 9.75
N ASP A 61 -17.31 11.79 8.52
CA ASP A 61 -18.04 10.75 7.79
C ASP A 61 -17.30 9.38 7.75
N HIS A 62 -16.00 9.35 8.05
CA HIS A 62 -15.20 8.12 7.96
C HIS A 62 -13.92 8.13 8.79
N THR A 63 -13.36 6.94 9.02
CA THR A 63 -11.97 6.75 9.42
C THR A 63 -11.13 6.39 8.19
N LEU A 64 -10.01 7.07 7.97
CA LEU A 64 -9.11 6.75 6.87
C LEU A 64 -8.27 5.52 7.20
N TYR A 65 -8.16 4.60 6.24
CA TYR A 65 -7.13 3.57 6.24
C TYR A 65 -6.32 3.63 4.95
N VAL A 66 -5.07 3.18 5.03
CA VAL A 66 -4.18 3.05 3.89
C VAL A 66 -3.50 1.70 3.95
N VAL A 67 -3.60 0.94 2.86
CA VAL A 67 -2.64 -0.14 2.60
C VAL A 67 -1.44 0.48 1.89
N HIS A 68 -0.26 0.24 2.44
CA HIS A 68 1.00 0.74 1.92
C HIS A 68 1.90 -0.44 1.56
N MET A 69 2.19 -0.59 0.27
CA MET A 69 3.01 -1.68 -0.25
C MET A 69 4.25 -1.12 -0.93
N VAL A 70 5.40 -1.69 -0.59
CA VAL A 70 6.70 -1.35 -1.16
C VAL A 70 7.12 -2.46 -2.12
N TRP A 71 7.56 -2.05 -3.29
CA TRP A 71 8.00 -2.92 -4.38
C TRP A 71 9.37 -2.49 -4.89
N ALA A 72 10.13 -3.46 -5.40
CA ALA A 72 11.44 -3.21 -6.02
C ALA A 72 11.32 -2.35 -7.29
N SER A 73 10.19 -2.42 -8.00
CA SER A 73 9.89 -1.62 -9.19
C SER A 73 8.39 -1.53 -9.45
N GLU A 74 7.98 -0.54 -10.24
CA GLU A 74 6.61 -0.41 -10.75
C GLU A 74 6.16 -1.68 -11.46
N LYS A 75 7.01 -2.19 -12.37
CA LYS A 75 6.77 -3.43 -13.09
C LYS A 75 6.49 -4.62 -12.16
N SER A 76 7.19 -4.75 -11.04
CA SER A 76 6.95 -5.85 -10.09
C SER A 76 5.54 -5.78 -9.50
N MET A 77 5.05 -4.57 -9.22
CA MET A 77 3.69 -4.34 -8.75
C MET A 77 2.67 -4.63 -9.85
N GLU A 78 2.90 -4.13 -11.06
CA GLU A 78 2.02 -4.38 -12.21
C GLU A 78 1.90 -5.88 -12.53
N ASP A 79 3.03 -6.60 -12.59
CA ASP A 79 3.07 -8.04 -12.82
C ASP A 79 2.28 -8.79 -11.73
N TRP A 80 2.37 -8.34 -10.47
CA TRP A 80 1.58 -8.90 -9.38
C TRP A 80 0.08 -8.63 -9.56
N VAL A 81 -0.35 -7.38 -9.84
CA VAL A 81 -1.77 -7.04 -10.07
C VAL A 81 -2.37 -7.85 -11.23
N GLN A 82 -1.56 -8.14 -12.25
CA GLN A 82 -1.99 -8.93 -13.41
C GLN A 82 -1.93 -10.45 -13.17
N SER A 83 -1.30 -10.91 -12.08
CA SER A 83 -1.11 -12.32 -11.77
C SER A 83 -2.40 -13.03 -11.35
N GLU A 84 -2.42 -14.37 -11.50
CA GLU A 84 -3.47 -15.18 -10.89
C GLU A 84 -3.49 -15.10 -9.37
N ALA A 85 -2.34 -14.85 -8.73
CA ALA A 85 -2.24 -14.72 -7.27
C ALA A 85 -3.04 -13.50 -6.77
N PHE A 86 -3.04 -12.38 -7.50
CA PHE A 86 -3.89 -11.23 -7.21
C PHE A 86 -5.36 -11.52 -7.47
N ARG A 87 -5.70 -12.23 -8.55
CA ARG A 87 -7.09 -12.65 -8.83
C ARG A 87 -7.66 -13.62 -7.79
N LYS A 88 -6.81 -14.46 -7.19
CA LYS A 88 -7.15 -15.44 -6.15
C LYS A 88 -7.06 -14.89 -4.73
N ALA A 89 -6.32 -13.79 -4.52
CA ALA A 89 -6.37 -13.05 -3.27
C ALA A 89 -7.85 -12.72 -3.02
N PRO A 90 -8.37 -12.91 -1.79
CA PRO A 90 -9.79 -12.74 -1.52
C PRO A 90 -10.26 -11.43 -2.14
N ALA A 91 -11.06 -11.55 -3.20
CA ALA A 91 -11.52 -10.40 -3.95
C ALA A 91 -12.16 -9.49 -2.91
N HIS A 92 -11.71 -8.24 -2.85
CA HIS A 92 -12.15 -7.27 -1.85
C HIS A 92 -13.65 -6.91 -1.97
N ALA A 93 -14.40 -7.65 -2.78
CA ALA A 93 -15.80 -7.46 -3.08
C ALA A 93 -16.57 -8.77 -2.88
N GLY A 94 -17.49 -8.75 -1.92
CA GLY A 94 -18.70 -9.57 -2.03
C GLY A 94 -18.73 -10.84 -1.18
N LYS A 95 -18.92 -10.66 0.14
CA LYS A 95 -19.94 -11.34 0.96
C LYS A 95 -19.69 -10.97 2.43
N GLY A 96 -20.35 -9.91 2.90
CA GLY A 96 -20.26 -9.42 4.28
C GLY A 96 -20.85 -8.02 4.44
N ARG A 97 -21.00 -7.57 5.69
CA ARG A 97 -21.45 -6.21 6.04
C ARG A 97 -20.66 -5.16 5.24
N ASN A 98 -21.32 -4.15 4.69
CA ASN A 98 -20.61 -3.06 4.03
C ASN A 98 -19.85 -2.24 5.09
N VAL A 99 -18.52 -2.18 4.99
CA VAL A 99 -17.64 -1.42 5.90
C VAL A 99 -17.09 -0.16 5.23
N TYR A 100 -17.32 0.00 3.93
CA TYR A 100 -16.68 1.01 3.09
C TYR A 100 -17.62 2.17 2.77
N LEU A 101 -17.11 3.38 2.89
CA LEU A 101 -17.73 4.61 2.39
C LEU A 101 -17.18 4.90 0.99
N GLY A 102 -17.81 4.30 -0.02
CA GLY A 102 -17.40 4.41 -1.42
C GLY A 102 -16.25 3.46 -1.79
N PRO A 103 -15.76 3.55 -3.04
CA PRO A 103 -14.71 2.67 -3.52
C PRO A 103 -13.34 3.03 -2.94
N PRO A 104 -12.40 2.07 -2.90
CA PRO A 104 -11.00 2.34 -2.60
C PRO A 104 -10.34 3.24 -3.66
N ASN A 105 -9.35 4.03 -3.25
CA ASN A 105 -8.53 4.86 -4.15
C ASN A 105 -7.09 4.34 -4.17
N LEU A 106 -6.72 3.62 -5.24
CA LEU A 106 -5.37 3.09 -5.42
C LEU A 106 -4.48 4.10 -6.15
N GLU A 107 -3.33 4.38 -5.56
CA GLU A 107 -2.35 5.35 -6.06
C GLU A 107 -0.96 4.69 -6.14
N GLY A 108 -0.19 5.06 -7.17
CA GLY A 108 1.18 4.57 -7.41
C GLY A 108 2.19 5.72 -7.35
N PHE A 109 3.36 5.47 -6.77
CA PHE A 109 4.39 6.50 -6.57
C PHE A 109 5.80 5.99 -6.87
N ASN A 110 6.53 6.79 -7.66
CA ASN A 110 7.98 6.68 -7.80
C ASN A 110 8.70 7.32 -6.60
N VAL A 111 9.74 6.66 -6.12
CA VAL A 111 10.66 7.29 -5.16
C VAL A 111 11.50 8.34 -5.87
N VAL A 112 11.37 9.60 -5.44
CA VAL A 112 12.24 10.70 -5.90
C VAL A 112 13.47 10.85 -4.99
N GLN A 113 13.34 10.52 -3.70
CA GLN A 113 14.40 10.63 -2.72
C GLN A 113 14.16 9.66 -1.56
N THR A 114 15.24 9.07 -1.03
CA THR A 114 15.21 8.36 0.25
C THR A 114 16.36 8.85 1.11
N VAL A 115 16.09 9.11 2.38
CA VAL A 115 17.10 9.39 3.40
C VAL A 115 16.89 8.36 4.49
N LYS A 116 17.93 7.57 4.80
CA LYS A 116 17.86 6.58 5.88
C LYS A 116 18.25 7.25 7.20
N GLY A 117 17.59 6.86 8.29
CA GLY A 117 18.01 7.21 9.64
C GLY A 117 19.39 6.60 9.95
N ARG A 118 20.08 7.14 10.97
CA ARG A 118 21.22 6.42 11.54
C ARG A 118 20.69 5.23 12.33
N GLU A 119 21.36 4.09 12.17
CA GLU A 119 21.16 2.89 13.00
C GLU A 119 21.51 3.15 14.46
#